data_AF-E0RQ19-F1
#
_entry.id   AF-E0RQ19-F1
#
_cell.length_a   1.000
_cell.length_b   1.000
_cell.length_c   1.000
_cell.angle_alpha   90.00
_cell.angle_beta   90.00
_cell.angle_gamma   90.00
#
_symmetry.space_group_name_H-M   'P 1'
#
loop_
_entity.id
_entity.type
_entity.pdbx_description
1 polymer ?
#
loop_
_entity_poly.entity_id
_entity_poly.type
_entity_poly.pdbx_seq_one_letter_code
_entity_poly.pdbx_strand_id
1 'polypeptide(L)'
;MWKTWKQVLFDPFNGFKDVSVGTKVGMPTLMCALLAMVITALLVPVMTHPAYQEALVRMQVQTLEAMGQELSEAQVSQMEQQLSSPGIRTWSIVSSVVGSGISVVVGLLLVGVLVWVGARVGGVAVRFRHAYAVGVFAYPVLLLGSLIREILVVSADPYALFRNVRTSLDLGYALQPPLSLAAVLTPSDLGHVGYALVNAATDIFSILYLVLLYAGLVSSVGVPRRKAVLVTVLFYVVFVAFSVVPVLFVPGAV
;
A
#
# COMPACT_ATOMS: atom_id res chain seq x y z
N MET A 1 13.69 10.77 -18.44
CA MET A 1 12.84 10.08 -17.45
C MET A 1 13.64 9.13 -16.57
N TRP A 2 14.23 8.06 -17.12
CA TRP A 2 15.09 7.13 -16.36
C TRP A 2 16.25 7.83 -15.63
N LYS A 3 16.95 8.75 -16.31
CA LYS A 3 18.00 9.59 -15.71
C LYS A 3 17.50 10.35 -14.46
N THR A 4 16.31 10.94 -14.54
CA THR A 4 15.69 11.71 -13.45
C THR A 4 15.31 10.81 -12.28
N TRP A 5 14.72 9.64 -12.51
CA TRP A 5 14.45 8.68 -11.42
C TRP A 5 15.73 8.18 -10.75
N LYS A 6 16.74 7.82 -11.53
CA LYS A 6 18.04 7.43 -10.99
C LYS A 6 18.61 8.54 -10.10
N GLN A 7 18.60 9.78 -10.56
CA GLN A 7 19.09 10.90 -9.76
C GLN A 7 18.22 11.14 -8.52
N VAL A 8 16.89 11.07 -8.62
CA VAL A 8 16.00 11.21 -7.47
C VAL A 8 16.27 10.14 -6.40
N LEU A 9 16.56 8.89 -6.80
CA LEU A 9 16.78 7.80 -5.85
C LEU A 9 18.19 7.84 -5.21
N PHE A 10 19.22 8.24 -5.95
CA PHE A 10 20.61 8.19 -5.47
C PHE A 10 21.18 9.54 -5.02
N ASP A 11 20.62 10.65 -5.49
CA ASP A 11 20.99 12.02 -5.12
C ASP A 11 19.76 12.95 -5.14
N PRO A 12 18.84 12.77 -4.17
CA PRO A 12 17.50 13.36 -4.24
C PRO A 12 17.52 14.89 -4.32
N PHE A 13 18.42 15.56 -3.58
CA PHE A 13 18.46 17.02 -3.59
C PHE A 13 18.89 17.61 -4.94
N ASN A 14 19.69 16.89 -5.74
CA ASN A 14 20.01 17.32 -7.10
C ASN A 14 19.03 16.79 -8.13
N GLY A 15 18.58 15.53 -8.01
CA GLY A 15 17.64 14.90 -8.95
C GLY A 15 16.28 15.61 -9.03
N PHE A 16 15.80 16.17 -7.93
CA PHE A 16 14.55 16.92 -7.91
C PHE A 16 14.64 18.32 -8.56
N LYS A 17 15.84 18.88 -8.77
CA LYS A 17 15.98 20.20 -9.43
C LYS A 17 15.45 20.20 -10.87
N ASP A 18 15.50 19.04 -11.53
CA ASP A 18 15.00 18.85 -12.90
C ASP A 18 13.47 18.67 -12.95
N VAL A 19 12.82 18.50 -11.79
CA VAL A 19 11.36 18.41 -11.68
C VAL A 19 10.79 19.83 -11.58
N SER A 20 9.84 20.17 -12.44
CA SER A 20 9.23 21.50 -12.52
C SER A 20 7.76 21.41 -12.96
N VAL A 21 7.10 22.57 -13.05
CA VAL A 21 5.72 22.69 -13.57
C VAL A 21 5.59 22.13 -15.00
N GLY A 22 6.65 22.21 -15.81
CA GLY A 22 6.67 21.72 -17.20
C GLY A 22 6.86 20.21 -17.32
N THR A 23 7.25 19.52 -16.24
CA THR A 23 7.56 18.09 -16.28
C THR A 23 6.34 17.28 -16.74
N LYS A 24 6.55 16.40 -17.70
CA LYS A 24 5.52 15.47 -18.19
C LYS A 24 5.33 14.35 -17.17
N VAL A 25 4.18 14.33 -16.50
CA VAL A 25 3.87 13.39 -15.41
C VAL A 25 3.00 12.20 -15.84
N GLY A 26 2.37 12.27 -17.02
CA GLY A 26 1.46 11.23 -17.51
C GLY A 26 2.15 9.87 -17.68
N MET A 27 3.23 9.82 -18.46
CA MET A 27 3.99 8.57 -18.65
C MET A 27 4.60 8.02 -17.35
N PRO A 28 5.27 8.82 -16.49
CA PRO A 28 5.74 8.34 -15.19
C PRO A 28 4.63 7.77 -14.30
N THR A 29 3.44 8.39 -14.29
CA THR A 29 2.27 7.88 -13.54
C THR A 29 1.84 6.52 -14.08
N LEU A 30 1.67 6.43 -15.41
CA LEU A 30 1.28 5.18 -16.07
C LEU A 30 2.28 4.06 -15.79
N MET A 31 3.58 4.37 -15.82
CA MET A 31 4.61 3.39 -15.46
C MET A 31 4.50 2.93 -14.02
N CYS A 32 4.24 3.82 -13.05
CA CYS A 32 4.02 3.42 -11.66
C CYS A 32 2.81 2.49 -11.51
N ALA A 33 1.70 2.80 -12.20
CA ALA A 33 0.51 1.96 -12.20
C ALA A 33 0.78 0.58 -12.83
N LEU A 34 1.41 0.53 -14.00
CA LEU A 34 1.76 -0.72 -14.67
C LEU A 34 2.73 -1.57 -13.84
N LEU A 35 3.72 -0.95 -13.19
CA LEU A 35 4.63 -1.66 -12.30
C LEU A 35 3.89 -2.25 -11.10
N ALA A 36 2.95 -1.52 -10.50
CA ALA A 36 2.13 -2.06 -9.40
C ALA A 36 1.28 -3.26 -9.85
N MET A 37 0.70 -3.19 -11.05
CA MET A 37 -0.03 -4.32 -11.64
C MET A 37 0.88 -5.54 -11.82
N VAL A 38 2.09 -5.35 -12.36
CA VAL A 38 3.08 -6.43 -12.54
C VAL A 38 3.50 -7.01 -11.19
N ILE A 39 3.78 -6.17 -10.19
CA ILE A 39 4.14 -6.60 -8.83
C ILE A 39 3.00 -7.42 -8.23
N THR A 40 1.76 -6.94 -8.31
CA THR A 40 0.59 -7.65 -7.76
C THR A 40 0.36 -8.98 -8.50
N ALA A 41 0.63 -9.03 -9.80
CA ALA A 41 0.51 -10.26 -10.58
C ALA A 41 1.51 -11.35 -10.13
N LEU A 42 2.59 -11.00 -9.42
CA LEU A 42 3.48 -11.99 -8.82
C LEU A 42 2.78 -12.83 -7.73
N LEU A 43 1.70 -12.32 -7.11
CA LEU A 43 0.89 -13.08 -6.16
C LEU A 43 -0.04 -14.09 -6.81
N VAL A 44 -0.18 -14.10 -8.14
CA VAL A 44 -1.10 -15.01 -8.83
C VAL A 44 -0.90 -16.45 -8.37
N PRO A 45 0.32 -17.05 -8.36
CA PRO A 45 0.52 -18.43 -7.90
C PRO A 45 0.04 -18.68 -6.47
N VAL A 46 0.18 -17.69 -5.58
CA VAL A 46 -0.23 -17.75 -4.17
C VAL A 46 -1.76 -17.68 -4.04
N MET A 47 -2.41 -16.73 -4.71
CA MET A 47 -3.90 -16.60 -4.73
C MET A 47 -4.59 -17.80 -5.41
N THR A 48 -3.82 -18.51 -6.22
CA THR A 48 -4.19 -19.70 -6.98
C THR A 48 -4.04 -20.99 -6.18
N HIS A 49 -3.33 -20.94 -5.05
CA HIS A 49 -2.98 -22.11 -4.25
C HIS A 49 -4.17 -22.59 -3.40
N PRO A 50 -4.33 -23.92 -3.17
CA PRO A 50 -5.39 -24.47 -2.30
C PRO A 50 -5.42 -23.85 -0.90
N ALA A 51 -4.25 -23.67 -0.26
CA ALA A 51 -4.15 -23.05 1.06
C ALA A 51 -4.79 -21.65 1.15
N TYR A 52 -4.73 -20.86 0.08
CA TYR A 52 -5.38 -19.54 0.02
C TYR A 52 -6.90 -19.68 -0.07
N GLN A 53 -7.40 -20.65 -0.84
CA GLN A 53 -8.84 -20.92 -0.97
C GLN A 53 -9.43 -21.40 0.36
N GLU A 54 -8.76 -22.32 1.04
CA GLU A 54 -9.16 -22.75 2.38
C GLU A 54 -9.19 -21.58 3.37
N ALA A 55 -8.23 -20.65 3.28
CA ALA A 55 -8.20 -19.47 4.12
C ALA A 55 -9.38 -18.52 3.84
N LEU A 56 -9.75 -18.32 2.57
CA LEU A 56 -10.93 -17.54 2.20
C LEU A 56 -12.21 -18.16 2.76
N VAL A 57 -12.36 -19.48 2.67
CA VAL A 57 -13.51 -20.21 3.23
C VAL A 57 -13.56 -20.04 4.74
N ARG A 58 -12.46 -20.31 5.45
CA ARG A 58 -12.37 -20.12 6.92
C ARG A 58 -12.75 -18.70 7.33
N MET A 59 -12.25 -17.71 6.60
CA MET A 59 -12.55 -16.29 6.84
C MET A 59 -14.04 -15.99 6.66
N GLN A 60 -14.67 -16.49 5.59
CA GLN A 60 -16.10 -16.26 5.34
C GLN A 60 -16.98 -16.95 6.37
N VAL A 61 -16.67 -18.19 6.75
CA VAL A 61 -17.39 -18.93 7.79
C VAL A 61 -17.34 -18.17 9.11
N GLN A 62 -16.15 -17.77 9.57
CA GLN A 62 -16.02 -17.02 10.83
C GLN A 62 -16.70 -15.65 10.79
N THR A 63 -16.70 -14.98 9.64
CA THR A 63 -17.40 -13.71 9.47
C THR A 63 -18.91 -13.89 9.61
N LEU A 64 -19.46 -14.97 9.05
CA LEU A 64 -20.89 -15.28 9.11
C LEU A 64 -21.30 -15.76 10.51
N GLU A 65 -20.49 -16.58 11.16
CA GLU A 65 -20.67 -16.96 12.57
C GLU A 65 -20.67 -15.74 13.50
N ALA A 66 -19.75 -14.79 13.28
CA ALA A 66 -19.71 -13.53 14.03
C ALA A 66 -20.95 -12.64 13.79
N MET A 67 -21.63 -12.81 12.65
CA MET A 67 -22.92 -12.17 12.37
C MET A 67 -24.12 -12.97 12.90
N GLY A 68 -23.88 -14.05 13.66
CA GLY A 68 -24.92 -14.91 14.22
C GLY A 68 -25.55 -15.87 13.22
N GLN A 69 -24.91 -16.11 12.07
CA GLN A 69 -25.36 -17.09 11.08
C GLN A 69 -24.55 -18.38 11.23
N GLU A 70 -25.15 -19.39 11.86
CA GLU A 70 -24.60 -20.75 11.86
C GLU A 70 -24.78 -21.37 10.48
N LEU A 71 -23.67 -21.79 9.86
CA LEU A 71 -23.68 -22.45 8.57
C LEU A 71 -23.74 -23.96 8.76
N SER A 72 -24.65 -24.61 8.04
CA SER A 72 -24.63 -26.07 7.89
C SER A 72 -23.42 -26.52 7.06
N GLU A 73 -22.97 -27.76 7.27
CA GLU A 73 -21.87 -28.36 6.48
C GLU A 73 -22.13 -28.27 4.97
N ALA A 74 -23.39 -28.45 4.55
CA ALA A 74 -23.78 -28.31 3.15
C ALA A 74 -23.56 -26.89 2.59
N GLN A 75 -23.77 -25.86 3.40
CA GLN A 75 -23.53 -24.46 2.99
C GLN A 75 -22.02 -24.16 2.91
N VAL A 76 -21.22 -24.72 3.83
CA VAL A 76 -19.75 -24.62 3.76
C VAL A 76 -19.22 -25.28 2.50
N SER A 77 -19.68 -26.51 2.18
CA SER A 77 -19.27 -27.19 0.95
C SER A 77 -19.71 -26.46 -0.32
N GLN A 78 -20.89 -25.83 -0.32
CA GLN A 78 -21.32 -24.97 -1.44
C GLN A 78 -20.41 -23.75 -1.60
N MET A 79 -20.00 -23.13 -0.50
CA MET A 79 -19.08 -21.99 -0.49
C MET A 79 -17.71 -22.37 -1.02
N GLU A 80 -17.16 -23.52 -0.61
CA GLU A 80 -15.93 -24.08 -1.16
C GLU A 80 -16.02 -24.28 -2.68
N GLN A 81 -17.12 -24.85 -3.18
CA GLN A 81 -17.35 -25.03 -4.61
C GLN A 81 -17.46 -23.70 -5.37
N GLN A 82 -18.10 -22.69 -4.78
CA GLN A 82 -18.21 -21.36 -5.40
C GLN A 82 -16.86 -20.65 -5.45
N LEU A 83 -16.11 -20.61 -4.35
CA LEU A 83 -14.82 -19.93 -4.27
C LEU A 83 -13.75 -20.62 -5.14
N SER A 84 -13.83 -21.94 -5.27
CA SER A 84 -12.96 -22.71 -6.17
C SER A 84 -13.36 -22.61 -7.65
N SER A 85 -14.51 -21.99 -7.98
CA SER A 85 -14.95 -21.87 -9.36
C SER A 85 -13.96 -21.04 -10.20
N PRO A 86 -13.62 -21.47 -11.43
CA PRO A 86 -12.66 -20.76 -12.28
C PRO A 86 -13.05 -19.30 -12.56
N GLY A 87 -14.35 -19.02 -12.66
CA GLY A 87 -14.88 -17.68 -12.90
C GLY A 87 -14.60 -16.72 -11.75
N ILE A 88 -14.95 -17.11 -10.51
CA ILE A 88 -14.71 -16.27 -9.32
C ILE A 88 -13.22 -16.08 -9.09
N ARG A 89 -12.43 -17.15 -9.25
CA ARG A 89 -10.96 -17.07 -9.11
C ARG A 89 -10.33 -16.11 -10.12
N THR A 90 -10.74 -16.19 -11.39
CA THR A 90 -10.25 -15.28 -12.43
C THR A 90 -10.63 -13.84 -12.13
N TRP A 91 -11.88 -13.62 -11.73
CA TRP A 91 -12.36 -12.28 -11.37
C TRP A 91 -11.61 -11.69 -10.17
N SER A 92 -11.38 -12.48 -9.12
CA SER A 92 -10.61 -12.06 -7.94
C SER A 92 -9.18 -11.65 -8.30
N ILE A 93 -8.53 -12.40 -9.18
CA ILE A 93 -7.17 -12.08 -9.64
C ILE A 93 -7.17 -10.80 -10.48
N VAL A 94 -8.05 -10.70 -11.47
CA VAL A 94 -8.12 -9.54 -12.37
C VAL A 94 -8.46 -8.28 -11.59
N SER A 95 -9.44 -8.34 -10.69
CA SER A 95 -9.81 -7.21 -9.85
C SER A 95 -8.68 -6.79 -8.91
N SER A 96 -7.90 -7.73 -8.36
CA SER A 96 -6.73 -7.41 -7.53
C SER A 96 -5.62 -6.72 -8.34
N VAL A 97 -5.30 -7.25 -9.52
CA VAL A 97 -4.26 -6.70 -10.41
C VAL A 97 -4.67 -5.33 -10.97
N VAL A 98 -5.87 -5.20 -11.52
CA VAL A 98 -6.36 -3.91 -12.04
C VAL A 98 -6.57 -2.91 -10.90
N GLY A 99 -7.10 -3.40 -9.78
CA GLY A 99 -7.33 -2.63 -8.56
C GLY A 99 -6.05 -2.02 -8.01
N SER A 100 -4.92 -2.72 -8.06
CA SER A 100 -3.63 -2.16 -7.62
C SER A 100 -3.16 -1.01 -8.50
N GLY A 101 -3.31 -1.13 -9.82
CA GLY A 101 -3.03 -0.05 -10.77
C GLY A 101 -3.87 1.21 -10.49
N ILE A 102 -5.18 1.03 -10.29
CA ILE A 102 -6.10 2.13 -9.93
C ILE A 102 -5.70 2.74 -8.58
N SER A 103 -5.41 1.90 -7.59
CA SER A 103 -5.03 2.33 -6.24
C SER A 103 -3.76 3.18 -6.24
N VAL A 104 -2.78 2.86 -7.09
CA VAL A 104 -1.57 3.69 -7.27
C VAL A 104 -1.91 5.06 -7.84
N VAL A 105 -2.77 5.14 -8.86
CA VAL A 105 -3.17 6.43 -9.45
C VAL A 105 -3.91 7.28 -8.42
N VAL A 106 -4.87 6.69 -7.70
CA VAL A 106 -5.60 7.38 -6.63
C VAL A 106 -4.65 7.82 -5.51
N GLY A 107 -3.75 6.94 -5.08
CA GLY A 107 -2.74 7.24 -4.07
C GLY A 107 -1.83 8.40 -4.48
N LEU A 108 -1.32 8.41 -5.71
CA LEU A 108 -0.51 9.51 -6.24
C LEU A 108 -1.27 10.83 -6.29
N LEU A 109 -2.56 10.80 -6.65
CA LEU A 109 -3.41 12.00 -6.63
C LEU A 109 -3.57 12.53 -5.21
N LEU A 110 -3.82 11.65 -4.24
CA LEU A 110 -3.91 12.00 -2.82
C LEU A 110 -2.60 12.61 -2.30
N VAL A 111 -1.45 12.02 -2.63
CA VAL A 111 -0.15 12.64 -2.32
C VAL A 111 -0.04 14.02 -2.95
N GLY A 112 -0.38 14.15 -4.24
CA GLY A 112 -0.36 15.43 -4.94
C GLY A 112 -1.22 16.50 -4.25
N VAL A 113 -2.41 16.12 -3.77
CA VAL A 113 -3.31 17.01 -3.02
C VAL A 113 -2.69 17.40 -1.69
N LEU A 114 -2.19 16.44 -0.91
CA LEU A 114 -1.62 16.69 0.41
C LEU A 114 -0.36 17.57 0.34
N VAL A 115 0.53 17.29 -0.60
CA VAL A 115 1.74 18.10 -0.85
C VAL A 115 1.35 19.51 -1.32
N TRP A 116 0.35 19.64 -2.19
CA TRP A 116 -0.15 20.93 -2.68
C TRP A 116 -0.76 21.77 -1.56
N VAL A 117 -1.67 21.19 -0.77
CA VAL A 117 -2.29 21.86 0.38
C VAL A 117 -1.24 22.21 1.43
N GLY A 118 -0.34 21.28 1.76
CA GLY A 118 0.74 21.52 2.71
C GLY A 118 1.66 22.66 2.29
N ALA A 119 2.04 22.73 1.02
CA ALA A 119 2.84 23.84 0.51
C ALA A 119 2.10 25.19 0.60
N ARG A 120 0.77 25.21 0.36
CA ARG A 120 -0.07 26.40 0.51
C ARG A 120 -0.18 26.87 1.96
N VAL A 121 -0.38 25.94 2.90
CA VAL A 121 -0.32 26.23 4.35
C VAL A 121 1.07 26.76 4.72
N GLY A 122 2.11 26.26 4.06
CA GLY A 122 3.48 26.80 4.15
C GLY A 122 3.69 28.17 3.48
N GLY A 123 2.66 28.80 2.92
CA GLY A 123 2.75 30.10 2.25
C GLY A 123 3.51 30.07 0.91
N VAL A 124 3.66 28.89 0.30
CA VAL A 124 4.30 28.71 -1.01
C VAL A 124 3.23 28.44 -2.06
N ALA A 125 3.16 29.29 -3.07
CA ALA A 125 2.24 29.13 -4.18
C ALA A 125 2.76 28.07 -5.17
N VAL A 126 2.49 26.80 -4.89
CA VAL A 126 2.78 25.70 -5.83
C VAL A 126 1.54 25.35 -6.67
N ARG A 127 1.77 24.99 -7.93
CA ARG A 127 0.72 24.41 -8.80
C ARG A 127 0.57 22.92 -8.47
N PHE A 128 -0.66 22.41 -8.43
CA PHE A 128 -0.94 21.00 -8.18
C PHE A 128 -0.09 20.06 -9.04
N ARG A 129 0.04 20.33 -10.34
CA ARG A 129 0.85 19.52 -11.26
C ARG A 129 2.31 19.34 -10.79
N HIS A 130 2.89 20.35 -10.16
CA HIS A 130 4.28 20.29 -9.68
C HIS A 130 4.37 19.50 -8.38
N ALA A 131 3.43 19.71 -7.44
CA ALA A 131 3.31 18.89 -6.22
C ALA A 131 3.08 17.41 -6.55
N TYR A 132 2.20 17.13 -7.51
CA TYR A 132 1.96 15.79 -8.04
C TYR A 132 3.21 15.19 -8.69
N ALA A 133 3.98 15.97 -9.47
CA ALA A 133 5.23 15.51 -10.06
C ALA A 133 6.22 15.04 -8.98
N VAL A 134 6.38 15.78 -7.89
CA VAL A 134 7.24 15.36 -6.77
C VAL A 134 6.81 14.00 -6.22
N GLY A 135 5.51 13.81 -5.99
CA GLY A 135 4.95 12.54 -5.51
C GLY A 135 5.22 11.38 -6.46
N VAL A 136 5.01 11.57 -7.77
CA VAL A 136 5.25 10.55 -8.80
C VAL A 136 6.72 10.16 -8.91
N PHE A 137 7.63 11.12 -8.83
CA PHE A 137 9.07 10.82 -8.94
C PHE A 137 9.64 10.19 -7.66
N ALA A 138 9.02 10.41 -6.51
CA ALA A 138 9.37 9.71 -5.26
C ALA A 138 8.76 8.30 -5.16
N TYR A 139 7.63 8.04 -5.83
CA TYR A 139 6.83 6.81 -5.68
C TYR A 139 7.55 5.47 -5.95
N PRO A 140 8.56 5.38 -6.85
CA PRO A 140 9.26 4.13 -7.09
C PRO A 140 9.84 3.46 -5.83
N VAL A 141 10.15 4.22 -4.77
CA VAL A 141 10.61 3.63 -3.51
C VAL A 141 9.52 2.82 -2.81
N LEU A 142 8.26 3.24 -2.89
CA LEU A 142 7.13 2.50 -2.33
C LEU A 142 6.86 1.23 -3.15
N LEU A 143 6.97 1.31 -4.49
CA LEU A 143 6.87 0.15 -5.37
C LEU A 143 7.96 -0.89 -5.09
N LEU A 144 9.18 -0.45 -4.78
CA LEU A 144 10.25 -1.35 -4.36
C LEU A 144 9.89 -2.07 -3.05
N GLY A 145 9.30 -1.35 -2.09
CA GLY A 145 8.79 -1.96 -0.86
C GLY A 145 7.71 -3.01 -1.14
N SER A 146 6.72 -2.69 -1.99
CA SER A 146 5.70 -3.66 -2.40
C SER A 146 6.33 -4.89 -3.08
N LEU A 147 7.27 -4.70 -4.02
CA LEU A 147 7.96 -5.80 -4.67
C LEU A 147 8.65 -6.73 -3.66
N ILE A 148 9.31 -6.18 -2.65
CA ILE A 148 9.96 -6.97 -1.61
C ILE A 148 8.91 -7.75 -0.79
N ARG A 149 7.78 -7.13 -0.44
CA ARG A 149 6.68 -7.85 0.24
C ARG A 149 6.20 -9.03 -0.59
N GLU A 150 5.95 -8.84 -1.88
CA GLU A 150 5.47 -9.92 -2.75
C GLU A 150 6.50 -11.03 -2.91
N ILE A 151 7.80 -10.70 -3.00
CA ILE A 151 8.86 -11.71 -3.03
C ILE A 151 8.85 -12.55 -1.74
N LEU A 152 8.68 -11.91 -0.57
CA LEU A 152 8.59 -12.63 0.70
C LEU A 152 7.38 -13.57 0.74
N VAL A 153 6.22 -13.11 0.25
CA VAL A 153 4.98 -13.90 0.21
C VAL A 153 5.11 -15.10 -0.74
N VAL A 154 5.62 -14.87 -1.95
CA VAL A 154 5.80 -15.93 -2.96
C VAL A 154 6.86 -16.95 -2.54
N SER A 155 7.84 -16.54 -1.73
CA SER A 155 8.89 -17.43 -1.23
C SER A 155 8.49 -18.17 0.06
N ALA A 156 7.39 -17.78 0.69
CA ALA A 156 6.91 -18.42 1.92
C ALA A 156 6.15 -19.73 1.61
N ASP A 157 6.15 -20.67 2.55
CA ASP A 157 5.28 -21.84 2.46
C ASP A 157 3.80 -21.39 2.56
N PRO A 158 2.97 -21.62 1.53
CA PRO A 158 1.58 -21.14 1.52
C PRO A 158 0.73 -21.69 2.68
N TYR A 159 0.99 -22.93 3.13
CA TYR A 159 0.24 -23.50 4.26
C TYR A 159 0.60 -22.81 5.58
N ALA A 160 1.90 -22.57 5.84
CA ALA A 160 2.33 -21.80 6.99
C ALA A 160 1.81 -20.35 6.96
N LEU A 161 1.84 -19.71 5.79
CA LEU A 161 1.40 -18.33 5.60
C LEU A 161 -0.08 -18.13 5.96
N PHE A 162 -0.94 -19.04 5.54
CA PHE A 162 -2.40 -18.91 5.68
C PHE A 162 -3.00 -19.67 6.88
N ARG A 163 -2.17 -20.35 7.69
CA ARG A 163 -2.60 -21.18 8.81
C ARG A 163 -3.47 -20.43 9.83
N ASN A 164 -3.12 -19.18 10.10
CA ASN A 164 -3.75 -18.36 11.15
C ASN A 164 -4.76 -17.35 10.60
N VAL A 165 -5.08 -17.39 9.31
CA VAL A 165 -6.05 -16.46 8.72
C VAL A 165 -7.46 -16.80 9.20
N ARG A 166 -8.06 -15.82 9.87
CA ARG A 166 -9.39 -15.88 10.49
C ARG A 166 -10.28 -14.73 10.04
N THR A 167 -9.69 -13.55 9.89
CA THR A 167 -10.36 -12.33 9.44
C THR A 167 -9.81 -11.84 8.10
N SER A 168 -10.52 -10.89 7.48
CA SER A 168 -10.03 -10.19 6.29
C SER A 168 -8.76 -9.38 6.56
N LEU A 169 -8.55 -8.91 7.80
CA LEU A 169 -7.30 -8.26 8.20
C LEU A 169 -6.14 -9.25 8.25
N ASP A 170 -6.34 -10.45 8.80
CA ASP A 170 -5.29 -11.47 8.85
C ASP A 170 -4.87 -11.89 7.45
N LEU A 171 -5.84 -12.04 6.54
CA LEU A 171 -5.55 -12.31 5.14
C LEU A 171 -4.76 -11.16 4.50
N GLY A 172 -5.15 -9.91 4.80
CA GLY A 172 -4.43 -8.72 4.35
C GLY A 172 -2.98 -8.69 4.85
N TYR A 173 -2.73 -9.00 6.13
CA TYR A 173 -1.38 -9.06 6.69
C TYR A 173 -0.56 -10.23 6.17
N ALA A 174 -1.19 -11.38 5.90
CA ALA A 174 -0.53 -12.52 5.26
C ALA A 174 -0.06 -12.16 3.84
N LEU A 175 -0.87 -11.43 3.08
CA LEU A 175 -0.51 -10.99 1.71
C LEU A 175 0.36 -9.73 1.66
N GLN A 176 0.45 -8.97 2.76
CA GLN A 176 1.26 -7.76 2.85
C GLN A 176 2.09 -7.80 4.13
N PRO A 177 3.12 -8.67 4.19
CA PRO A 177 3.96 -8.80 5.37
C PRO A 177 4.65 -7.46 5.71
N PRO A 178 4.82 -7.17 7.01
CA PRO A 178 5.43 -5.92 7.46
C PRO A 178 6.91 -5.84 7.03
N LEU A 179 7.34 -4.67 6.55
CA LEU A 179 8.75 -4.31 6.31
C LEU A 179 9.22 -3.28 7.35
N SER A 180 8.74 -3.47 8.57
CA SER A 180 8.73 -2.48 9.66
C SER A 180 9.03 -3.20 10.99
N LEU A 181 9.02 -2.46 12.11
CA LEU A 181 9.14 -3.08 13.44
C LEU A 181 7.96 -4.00 13.77
N ALA A 182 6.84 -3.90 13.04
CA ALA A 182 5.74 -4.84 13.20
C ALA A 182 6.12 -6.28 12.79
N ALA A 183 7.22 -6.49 12.07
CA ALA A 183 7.70 -7.84 11.73
C ALA A 183 8.16 -8.68 12.93
N VAL A 184 8.52 -8.04 14.04
CA VAL A 184 8.91 -8.73 15.29
C VAL A 184 7.82 -8.68 16.36
N LEU A 185 6.64 -8.17 16.01
CA LEU A 185 5.48 -8.05 16.90
C LEU A 185 4.34 -8.85 16.29
N THR A 186 3.40 -9.29 17.12
CA THR A 186 2.18 -9.94 16.62
C THR A 186 0.96 -9.05 16.86
N PRO A 187 -0.09 -9.15 16.02
CA PRO A 187 -1.37 -8.50 16.30
C PRO A 187 -1.94 -8.88 17.67
N SER A 188 -1.65 -10.09 18.18
CA SER A 188 -2.02 -10.51 19.53
C SER A 188 -1.33 -9.72 20.64
N ASP A 189 -0.12 -9.18 20.40
CA ASP A 189 0.62 -8.41 21.42
C ASP A 189 0.14 -6.95 21.51
N LEU A 190 -0.32 -6.37 20.39
CA LEU A 190 -0.61 -4.93 20.27
C LEU A 190 -2.08 -4.59 19.97
N GLY A 191 -2.91 -5.59 19.67
CA GLY A 191 -4.19 -5.41 18.99
C GLY A 191 -4.02 -5.00 17.51
N HIS A 192 -5.05 -5.18 16.70
CA HIS A 192 -4.99 -4.88 15.25
C HIS A 192 -4.71 -3.40 14.96
N VAL A 193 -5.26 -2.48 15.76
CA VAL A 193 -5.02 -1.04 15.62
C VAL A 193 -3.58 -0.68 15.96
N GLY A 194 -3.06 -1.18 17.09
CA GLY A 194 -1.68 -0.93 17.50
C GLY A 194 -0.68 -1.50 16.50
N TYR A 195 -0.94 -2.72 16.01
CA TYR A 195 -0.14 -3.35 14.97
C TYR A 195 -0.14 -2.53 13.67
N ALA A 196 -1.30 -2.07 13.19
CA ALA A 196 -1.40 -1.24 11.99
C ALA A 196 -0.63 0.08 12.13
N LEU A 197 -0.74 0.75 13.29
CA LEU A 197 -0.02 1.98 13.59
C LEU A 197 1.50 1.76 13.59
N VAL A 198 1.98 0.75 14.32
CA VAL A 198 3.42 0.44 14.35
C VAL A 198 3.92 0.09 12.95
N ASN A 199 3.16 -0.72 12.20
CA ASN A 199 3.53 -1.10 10.86
C ASN A 199 3.66 0.12 9.95
N ALA A 200 2.65 0.99 9.90
CA ALA A 200 2.67 2.17 9.04
C ALA A 200 3.70 3.21 9.47
N ALA A 201 3.89 3.38 10.79
CA ALA A 201 4.84 4.36 11.31
C ALA A 201 6.29 3.93 11.05
N THR A 202 6.60 2.64 11.21
CA THR A 202 8.00 2.17 11.19
C THR A 202 8.40 1.51 9.87
N ASP A 203 7.55 1.59 8.85
CA ASP A 203 7.83 1.06 7.52
C ASP A 203 8.99 1.80 6.85
N ILE A 204 10.06 1.07 6.55
CA ILE A 204 11.30 1.65 6.01
C ILE A 204 11.08 2.33 4.66
N PHE A 205 10.21 1.81 3.80
CA PHE A 205 9.95 2.37 2.47
C PHE A 205 9.09 3.62 2.56
N SER A 206 8.12 3.66 3.48
CA SER A 206 7.41 4.89 3.82
C SER A 206 8.35 5.97 4.35
N ILE A 207 9.28 5.64 5.26
CA ILE A 207 10.27 6.60 5.77
C ILE A 207 11.15 7.14 4.64
N LEU A 208 11.66 6.27 3.76
CA LEU A 208 12.43 6.69 2.59
C LEU A 208 11.61 7.58 1.65
N TYR A 209 10.32 7.26 1.45
CA TYR A 209 9.41 8.09 0.68
C TYR A 209 9.26 9.49 1.25
N LEU A 210 9.16 9.63 2.58
CA LEU A 210 9.10 10.93 3.25
C LEU A 210 10.38 11.74 3.05
N VAL A 211 11.55 11.09 3.10
CA VAL A 211 12.84 11.74 2.81
C VAL A 211 12.87 12.26 1.38
N LEU A 212 12.39 11.49 0.42
CA LEU A 212 12.29 11.92 -0.98
C LEU A 212 11.29 13.07 -1.16
N LEU A 213 10.12 13.00 -0.51
CA LEU A 213 9.15 14.10 -0.53
C LEU A 213 9.72 15.39 0.04
N TYR A 214 10.43 15.30 1.18
CA TYR A 214 11.11 16.45 1.78
C TYR A 214 12.15 17.05 0.82
N ALA A 215 12.98 16.21 0.20
CA ALA A 215 13.96 16.67 -0.78
C ALA A 215 13.30 17.32 -2.00
N GLY A 216 12.20 16.76 -2.51
CA GLY A 216 11.42 17.35 -3.59
C GLY A 216 10.79 18.71 -3.22
N LEU A 217 10.25 18.83 -2.01
CA LEU A 217 9.71 20.10 -1.50
C LEU A 217 10.79 21.19 -1.42
N VAL A 218 11.98 20.85 -0.92
CA VAL A 218 13.07 21.82 -0.76
C VAL A 218 13.72 22.16 -2.11
N SER A 219 14.09 21.17 -2.90
CA SER A 219 14.91 21.37 -4.10
C SER A 219 14.11 21.74 -5.35
N SER A 220 12.89 21.22 -5.49
CA SER A 220 12.07 21.41 -6.69
C SER A 220 11.03 22.51 -6.49
N VAL A 221 10.31 22.46 -5.36
CA VAL A 221 9.23 23.42 -5.07
C VAL A 221 9.78 24.71 -4.43
N GLY A 222 10.98 24.65 -3.83
CA GLY A 222 11.60 25.79 -3.15
C GLY A 222 10.97 26.11 -1.80
N VAL A 223 10.31 25.14 -1.16
CA VAL A 223 9.74 25.33 0.17
C VAL A 223 10.87 25.50 1.19
N PRO A 224 10.83 26.54 2.06
CA PRO A 224 11.83 26.70 3.11
C PRO A 224 11.93 25.43 3.98
N ARG A 225 13.14 24.99 4.31
CA ARG A 225 13.41 23.72 5.00
C ARG A 225 12.50 23.48 6.22
N ARG A 226 12.34 24.48 7.10
CA ARG A 226 11.46 24.37 8.29
C ARG A 226 10.01 24.04 7.93
N LYS A 227 9.49 24.65 6.87
CA LYS A 227 8.12 24.42 6.40
C LYS A 227 8.01 23.09 5.65
N ALA A 228 9.04 22.71 4.89
CA ALA A 228 9.09 21.40 4.23
C ALA A 228 9.03 20.26 5.25
N VAL A 229 9.77 20.38 6.38
CA VAL A 229 9.65 19.42 7.49
C VAL A 229 8.22 19.34 8.00
N LEU A 230 7.58 20.47 8.28
CA LEU A 230 6.19 20.50 8.79
C LEU A 230 5.22 19.84 7.81
N VAL A 231 5.34 20.12 6.50
CA VAL A 231 4.50 19.51 5.47
C VAL A 231 4.72 18.01 5.38
N THR A 232 5.97 17.54 5.40
CA THR A 232 6.30 16.12 5.38
C THR A 232 5.79 15.40 6.63
N VAL A 233 5.91 16.01 7.81
CA VAL A 233 5.38 15.45 9.07
C VAL A 233 3.85 15.39 9.04
N LEU A 234 3.17 16.45 8.60
CA LEU A 234 1.71 16.46 8.48
C LEU A 234 1.24 15.37 7.50
N PHE A 235 1.90 15.26 6.35
CA PHE A 235 1.64 14.20 5.38
C PHE A 235 1.79 12.82 6.02
N TYR A 236 2.86 12.61 6.77
CA TYR A 236 3.11 11.34 7.46
C TYR A 236 2.06 11.01 8.52
N VAL A 237 1.67 11.97 9.35
CA VAL A 237 0.60 11.78 10.34
C VAL A 237 -0.72 11.39 9.67
N VAL A 238 -1.08 12.08 8.58
CA VAL A 238 -2.27 11.75 7.80
C VAL A 238 -2.14 10.34 7.20
N PHE A 239 -1.00 10.02 6.59
CA PHE A 239 -0.74 8.70 6.01
C PHE A 239 -0.87 7.57 7.05
N VAL A 240 -0.27 7.74 8.23
CA VAL A 240 -0.36 6.78 9.34
C VAL A 240 -1.81 6.67 9.84
N ALA A 241 -2.53 7.78 9.99
CA ALA A 241 -3.94 7.74 10.40
C ALA A 241 -4.81 6.99 9.38
N PHE A 242 -4.60 7.21 8.08
CA PHE A 242 -5.31 6.50 7.02
C PHE A 242 -5.04 4.99 7.02
N SER A 243 -3.89 4.54 7.51
CA SER A 243 -3.56 3.11 7.59
C SER A 243 -4.44 2.33 8.58
N VAL A 244 -5.04 3.03 9.56
CA VAL A 244 -5.91 2.42 10.58
C VAL A 244 -7.35 2.30 10.09
N VAL A 245 -7.75 3.09 9.09
CA VAL A 245 -9.12 3.14 8.57
C VAL A 245 -9.67 1.75 8.21
N PRO A 246 -8.94 0.87 7.48
CA PRO A 246 -9.43 -0.48 7.20
C PRO A 246 -9.68 -1.33 8.45
N VAL A 247 -8.91 -1.12 9.51
CA VAL A 247 -9.02 -1.87 10.78
C VAL A 247 -10.29 -1.50 11.53
N LEU A 248 -10.72 -0.24 11.46
CA LEU A 248 -11.90 0.26 12.20
C LEU A 248 -13.22 -0.33 11.70
N PHE A 249 -13.27 -0.89 10.49
CA PHE A 249 -14.48 -1.42 9.88
C PHE A 249 -14.57 -2.95 9.91
N VAL A 250 -13.63 -3.63 10.58
CA VAL A 250 -13.67 -5.09 10.71
C VAL A 250 -14.35 -5.48 12.04
N PRO A 251 -15.39 -6.32 12.01
CA PRO A 251 -16.04 -6.82 13.22
C PRO A 251 -15.03 -7.48 14.16
N GLY A 252 -15.02 -7.10 15.45
CA GLY A 252 -14.12 -7.67 16.47
C GLY A 252 -12.72 -7.04 16.55
N ALA A 253 -12.47 -5.91 15.87
CA ALA A 253 -11.17 -5.23 15.85
C ALA A 253 -10.86 -4.33 17.07
N VAL A 254 -11.83 -4.15 17.98
CA VAL A 254 -11.72 -3.35 19.23
C VAL A 254 -12.11 -4.19 20.42
#